data_AF-T0ZSE8-F1
#
_entry.id   AF-T0ZSE8-F1
#
_cell.length_a   1.000
_cell.length_b   1.000
_cell.length_c   1.000
_cell.angle_alpha   90.00
_cell.angle_beta   90.00
_cell.angle_gamma   90.00
#
_symmetry.space_group_name_H-M   'P 1'
#
loop_
_entity.id
_entity.type
_entity.pdbx_description
1 polymer ?
#
loop_
_entity_poly.entity_id
_entity_poly.type
_entity_poly.pdbx_seq_one_letter_code
_entity_poly.pdbx_strand_id
1 'polypeptide(L)'
;MAGTKPLGISGRIARAFQASQITPLLAIVGLLLGLAAVIITPREEDPQIEVTMATITVPFAGADVRDVENLVAFPLEQKVSEIRGIKHVYSVSRPGVAV
;
A
#
# COMPACT_ATOMS: atom_id res chain seq x y z
N MET A 1 52.11 -27.31 -19.61
CA MET A 1 51.77 -26.86 -18.24
C MET A 1 50.73 -25.75 -18.34
N ALA A 2 49.44 -26.07 -18.21
CA ALA A 2 48.38 -25.09 -18.34
C ALA A 2 48.29 -24.24 -17.06
N GLY A 3 48.58 -22.95 -17.16
CA GLY A 3 48.54 -22.01 -16.04
C GLY A 3 47.13 -21.90 -15.46
N THR A 4 47.02 -22.04 -14.14
CA THR A 4 45.77 -21.86 -13.41
C THR A 4 45.29 -20.41 -13.56
N LYS A 5 44.32 -20.20 -14.43
CA LYS A 5 43.65 -18.90 -14.59
C LYS A 5 43.13 -18.43 -13.22
N PRO A 6 43.43 -17.21 -12.77
CA PRO A 6 43.00 -16.74 -11.46
C PRO A 6 41.47 -16.76 -11.38
N LEU A 7 40.94 -17.26 -10.26
CA LEU A 7 39.51 -17.34 -10.06
C LEU A 7 38.89 -15.94 -10.06
N GLY A 8 37.84 -15.75 -10.86
CA GLY A 8 36.99 -14.56 -10.79
C GLY A 8 36.24 -14.47 -9.46
N ILE A 9 35.49 -13.38 -9.26
CA ILE A 9 34.79 -13.09 -8.00
C ILE A 9 33.90 -14.26 -7.56
N SER A 10 33.08 -14.81 -8.46
CA SER A 10 32.23 -15.97 -8.19
C SER A 10 33.02 -17.23 -7.81
N GLY A 11 34.18 -17.45 -8.44
CA GLY A 11 35.06 -18.59 -8.13
C GLY A 11 35.73 -18.48 -6.76
N ARG A 12 36.05 -17.25 -6.33
CA ARG A 12 36.60 -16.99 -4.98
C ARG A 12 35.55 -17.25 -3.90
N ILE A 13 34.30 -16.85 -4.13
CA ILE A 13 33.18 -17.12 -3.23
C ILE A 13 32.91 -18.63 -3.19
N ALA A 14 32.77 -19.28 -4.36
CA ALA A 14 32.53 -20.73 -4.42
C ALA A 14 33.62 -21.52 -3.68
N ARG A 15 34.91 -21.16 -3.85
CA ARG A 15 36.01 -21.79 -3.10
C ARG A 15 35.87 -21.66 -1.58
N ALA A 16 35.38 -20.51 -1.10
CA ALA A 16 35.17 -20.28 0.33
C ALA A 16 34.05 -21.17 0.92
N PHE A 17 33.00 -21.44 0.15
CA PHE A 17 31.86 -22.26 0.60
C PHE A 17 32.03 -23.76 0.31
N GLN A 18 32.76 -24.14 -0.74
CA GLN A 18 32.86 -25.54 -1.21
C GLN A 18 33.55 -26.47 -0.21
N ALA A 19 34.59 -26.00 0.49
CA ALA A 19 35.33 -26.79 1.48
C ALA A 19 34.84 -26.56 2.93
N SER A 20 33.88 -25.65 3.13
CA SER A 20 33.44 -25.26 4.47
C SER A 20 32.32 -26.17 4.98
N GLN A 21 32.54 -26.75 6.17
CA GLN A 21 31.53 -27.52 6.90
C GLN A 21 30.35 -26.65 7.39
N ILE A 22 30.51 -25.32 7.38
CA ILE A 22 29.48 -24.36 7.79
C ILE A 22 28.41 -24.19 6.69
N THR A 23 28.75 -24.41 5.42
CA THR A 23 27.83 -24.26 4.28
C THR A 23 26.55 -25.11 4.40
N PRO A 24 26.60 -26.43 4.66
CA PRO A 24 25.38 -27.22 4.87
C PRO A 24 24.60 -26.78 6.11
N LEU A 25 25.27 -26.34 7.17
CA LEU A 25 24.63 -25.79 8.37
C LEU A 25 23.82 -24.53 8.04
N LEU A 26 24.41 -23.58 7.32
CA LEU A 26 23.71 -22.37 6.87
C LEU A 26 22.54 -22.68 5.93
N ALA A 27 22.69 -23.69 5.06
CA ALA A 27 21.60 -24.13 4.20
C ALA A 27 20.41 -24.66 5.02
N ILE A 28 20.66 -25.48 6.04
CA ILE A 28 19.61 -25.99 6.94
C ILE A 28 18.97 -24.84 7.72
N VAL A 29 19.75 -23.93 8.28
CA VAL A 29 19.22 -22.76 9.00
C VAL A 29 18.34 -21.90 8.08
N GLY A 30 18.80 -21.61 6.86
CA GLY A 30 18.03 -20.86 5.88
C GLY A 30 16.72 -21.56 5.50
N LEU A 31 16.75 -22.88 5.35
CA LEU A 31 15.56 -23.69 5.07
C LEU A 31 14.57 -23.68 6.24
N LEU A 32 15.05 -23.81 7.48
CA LEU A 32 14.22 -23.75 8.68
C LEU A 32 13.60 -22.36 8.88
N LEU A 33 14.36 -21.28 8.65
CA LEU A 33 13.85 -19.92 8.69
C LEU A 33 12.79 -19.69 7.61
N GLY A 34 13.00 -20.20 6.40
CA GLY A 34 12.02 -20.13 5.33
C GLY A 34 10.73 -20.88 5.67
N LEU A 35 10.84 -22.09 6.23
CA LEU A 35 9.68 -22.86 6.68
C LEU A 35 8.93 -22.15 7.81
N ALA A 36 9.66 -21.61 8.79
CA ALA A 36 9.07 -20.82 9.87
C ALA A 36 8.34 -19.58 9.33
N ALA A 37 8.92 -18.87 8.36
CA ALA A 37 8.27 -17.73 7.73
C ALA A 37 6.96 -18.12 7.07
N VAL A 38 6.90 -19.23 6.34
CA VAL A 38 5.66 -19.72 5.71
C VAL A 38 4.58 -20.05 6.74
N ILE A 39 4.96 -20.61 7.90
CA ILE A 39 4.01 -20.97 8.96
C ILE A 39 3.54 -19.75 9.74
N ILE A 40 4.42 -18.77 10.00
CA ILE A 40 4.16 -17.63 10.88
C ILE A 40 3.51 -16.47 10.12
N THR A 41 3.78 -16.32 8.82
CA THR A 41 3.28 -15.16 8.04
C THR A 41 1.75 -15.22 7.94
N PRO A 42 1.03 -14.24 8.53
CA PRO A 42 -0.41 -14.17 8.40
C PRO A 42 -0.81 -13.99 6.94
N ARG A 43 -1.81 -14.74 6.50
CA ARG A 43 -2.41 -14.56 5.18
C ARG A 43 -3.62 -13.66 5.32
N GLU A 44 -3.57 -12.50 4.69
CA GLU A 44 -4.75 -11.66 4.48
C GLU A 44 -5.41 -12.06 3.16
N GLU A 45 -6.70 -12.42 3.19
CA GLU A 45 -7.44 -12.86 2.00
C GLU A 45 -7.79 -11.67 1.10
N ASP A 46 -8.13 -10.54 1.71
CA ASP A 46 -8.32 -9.26 1.04
C ASP A 46 -7.31 -8.27 1.61
N PRO A 47 -6.38 -7.73 0.80
CA PRO A 47 -5.49 -6.69 1.29
C PRO A 47 -6.34 -5.50 1.76
N GLN A 48 -6.15 -5.08 3.00
CA GLN A 48 -6.87 -3.92 3.52
C GLN A 48 -6.41 -2.67 2.78
N ILE A 49 -7.27 -2.15 1.90
CA ILE A 49 -7.05 -0.87 1.23
C ILE A 49 -7.57 0.22 2.16
N GLU A 50 -6.68 0.98 2.78
CA GLU A 50 -7.05 2.17 3.54
C GLU A 50 -7.51 3.28 2.57
N VAL A 51 -8.81 3.38 2.34
CA VAL A 51 -9.42 4.51 1.62
C VAL A 51 -9.70 5.62 2.61
N THR A 52 -8.93 6.71 2.54
CA THR A 52 -9.20 7.93 3.30
C THR A 52 -10.47 8.60 2.77
N MET A 53 -11.56 8.53 3.54
CA MET A 53 -12.81 9.21 3.24
C MET A 53 -13.12 10.26 4.31
N ALA A 54 -13.71 11.38 3.89
CA ALA A 54 -14.25 12.40 4.79
C ALA A 54 -15.66 12.74 4.33
N THR A 55 -16.60 12.80 5.28
CA THR A 55 -18.01 13.15 5.01
C THR A 55 -18.27 14.56 5.54
N ILE A 56 -18.81 15.44 4.70
CA ILE A 56 -19.13 16.83 5.06
C ILE A 56 -20.64 17.01 4.97
N THR A 57 -21.32 17.08 6.11
CA THR A 57 -22.78 17.28 6.15
C THR A 57 -23.11 18.71 6.54
N VAL A 58 -23.89 19.39 5.71
CA VAL A 58 -24.33 20.78 5.96
C VAL A 58 -25.87 20.82 6.04
N PRO A 59 -26.44 21.05 7.24
CA PRO A 59 -27.88 21.19 7.39
C PRO A 59 -28.34 22.56 6.86
N PHE A 60 -29.35 22.57 5.99
CA PHE A 60 -29.95 23.80 5.46
C PHE A 60 -31.48 23.70 5.48
N ALA A 61 -32.02 23.73 6.71
CA ALA A 61 -33.43 23.49 6.98
C ALA A 61 -34.33 24.55 6.32
N GLY A 62 -35.38 24.10 5.64
CA GLY A 62 -36.38 24.97 5.00
C GLY A 62 -36.04 25.47 3.60
N ALA A 63 -34.88 25.09 3.04
CA ALA A 63 -34.50 25.42 1.66
C ALA A 63 -35.00 24.38 0.66
N ASP A 64 -35.42 24.84 -0.52
CA ASP A 64 -35.73 23.96 -1.65
C ASP A 64 -34.46 23.23 -2.12
N VAL A 65 -34.62 22.06 -2.74
CA VAL A 65 -33.49 21.25 -3.25
C VAL A 65 -32.60 22.07 -4.18
N ARG A 66 -33.20 22.92 -5.02
CA ARG A 66 -32.47 23.77 -5.97
C ARG A 66 -31.63 24.83 -5.27
N ASP A 67 -32.10 25.32 -4.12
CA ASP A 67 -31.38 26.32 -3.34
C ASP A 67 -30.24 25.68 -2.56
N VAL A 68 -30.44 24.48 -1.99
CA VAL A 68 -29.38 23.69 -1.33
C VAL A 68 -28.25 23.35 -2.32
N GLU A 69 -28.59 22.97 -3.53
CA GLU A 69 -27.61 22.62 -4.56
C GLU A 69 -26.76 23.83 -4.98
N ASN A 70 -27.42 24.94 -5.37
CA ASN A 70 -26.73 26.12 -5.91
C ASN A 70 -25.96 26.90 -4.84
N LEU A 71 -26.47 26.97 -3.61
CA LEU A 71 -25.91 27.81 -2.56
C LEU A 71 -24.95 27.07 -1.62
N VAL A 72 -25.06 25.74 -1.52
CA VAL A 72 -24.26 24.95 -0.56
C VAL A 72 -23.42 23.90 -1.28
N ALA A 73 -24.04 22.97 -2.02
CA ALA A 73 -23.31 21.84 -2.59
C ALA A 73 -22.28 22.26 -3.65
N PHE A 74 -22.69 23.08 -4.62
CA PHE A 74 -21.83 23.54 -5.71
C PHE A 74 -20.58 24.34 -5.26
N PRO A 75 -20.71 25.39 -4.42
CA PRO A 75 -19.53 26.13 -3.96
C PRO A 75 -18.63 25.29 -3.04
N LEU A 76 -19.20 24.37 -2.26
CA LEU A 76 -18.44 23.49 -1.39
C LEU A 76 -17.61 22.48 -2.20
N GLU A 77 -18.19 21.87 -3.22
CA GLU A 77 -17.49 20.97 -4.14
C GLU A 77 -16.31 21.67 -4.81
N GLN A 78 -16.52 22.89 -5.32
CA GLN A 78 -15.46 23.68 -5.94
C GLN A 78 -14.31 23.92 -4.95
N LYS A 79 -14.61 24.32 -3.71
CA LYS A 79 -13.57 24.60 -2.70
C LYS A 79 -12.83 23.35 -2.24
N VAL A 80 -13.52 22.23 -2.09
CA VAL A 80 -12.93 20.96 -1.68
C VAL A 80 -12.05 20.40 -2.82
N SER A 81 -12.46 20.54 -4.08
CA SER A 81 -11.67 20.09 -5.23
C SER A 81 -10.31 20.79 -5.39
N GLU A 82 -10.15 22.00 -4.82
CA GLU A 82 -8.87 22.73 -4.80
C GLU A 82 -7.86 22.15 -3.80
N ILE A 83 -8.28 21.28 -2.87
CA ILE A 83 -7.41 20.70 -1.84
C ILE A 83 -6.50 19.64 -2.47
N ARG A 84 -5.19 19.85 -2.38
CA ARG A 84 -4.18 18.89 -2.86
C ARG A 84 -4.30 17.56 -2.10
N GLY A 85 -4.45 16.47 -2.86
CA GLY A 85 -4.52 15.10 -2.31
C GLY A 85 -5.89 14.44 -2.41
N ILE A 86 -6.92 15.16 -2.85
CA ILE A 86 -8.26 14.59 -3.08
C ILE A 86 -8.35 14.02 -4.49
N LYS A 87 -8.74 12.73 -4.60
CA LYS A 87 -8.91 12.05 -5.90
C LYS A 87 -10.33 12.18 -6.45
N HIS A 88 -11.33 12.10 -5.57
CA HIS A 88 -12.74 12.12 -5.94
C HIS A 88 -13.54 12.93 -4.91
N VAL A 89 -14.42 13.79 -5.40
CA VAL A 89 -15.43 14.52 -4.61
C VAL A 89 -16.79 14.12 -5.18
N TYR A 90 -17.72 13.77 -4.29
CA TYR A 90 -19.11 13.48 -4.64
C TYR A 90 -19.99 14.34 -3.74
N SER A 91 -21.02 14.97 -4.32
CA SER A 91 -21.99 15.80 -3.62
C SER A 91 -23.40 15.26 -3.84
N VAL A 92 -24.21 15.19 -2.78
CA VAL A 92 -25.61 14.74 -2.83
C VAL A 92 -26.50 15.76 -2.13
N SER A 93 -27.34 16.44 -2.91
CA SER A 93 -28.32 17.41 -2.40
C SER A 93 -29.67 16.76 -2.14
N ARG A 94 -30.20 16.90 -0.92
CA ARG A 94 -31.55 16.44 -0.53
C ARG A 94 -32.34 17.63 0.04
N PRO A 95 -33.69 17.60 0.03
CA PRO A 95 -34.47 18.66 0.68
C PRO A 95 -34.03 18.85 2.13
N GLY A 96 -33.56 20.06 2.48
CA GLY A 96 -33.12 20.41 3.83
C GLY A 96 -31.69 20.00 4.25
N VAL A 97 -30.94 19.22 3.46
CA VAL A 97 -29.58 18.75 3.82
C VAL A 97 -28.71 18.51 2.57
N ALA A 98 -27.44 18.96 2.60
CA ALA A 98 -26.39 18.56 1.66
C ALA A 98 -25.38 17.60 2.34
N VAL A 99 -24.98 16.54 1.64
CA VAL A 99 -23.97 15.55 2.07
C VAL A 99 -22.89 15.39 1.01
#